data_AF-A0A969JFU3-F1
#
_entry.id   AF-A0A969JFU3-F1
#
_cell.length_a   1.000
_cell.length_b   1.000
_cell.length_c   1.000
_cell.angle_alpha   90.00
_cell.angle_beta   90.00
_cell.angle_gamma   90.00
#
_symmetry.space_group_name_H-M   'P 1'
#
loop_
_entity.id
_entity.type
_entity.pdbx_description
1 polymer ?
#
loop_
_entity_poly.entity_id
_entity_poly.type
_entity_poly.pdbx_seq_one_letter_code
_entity_poly.pdbx_strand_id
1 'polypeptide(L)'
;MFRFFPASIDFRQKGFLWATDLTGFEEFIKLPFNIPIYGAHISLFALLWGISLIAFSWYMMKDVDMSGQPPILKNMQYFTPIIFMVMFNSYAAGLSLYMLFSNFLNIGQTIVTKNYVIDHNKIRRELEDYKKKPKNKNALMKLNKSRSVEVKEAKQIKEIEPTKDTEQVKEAQSMDDIKEV
;
A
#
# COMPACT_ATOMS: atom_id res chain seq x y z
N MET A 1 20.92 1.75 -13.21
CA MET A 1 21.44 1.79 -11.83
C MET A 1 21.99 0.46 -11.32
N PHE A 2 21.34 -0.70 -11.49
CA PHE A 2 21.84 -2.01 -11.03
C PHE A 2 23.27 -2.39 -11.50
N ARG A 3 23.77 -1.79 -12.58
CA ARG A 3 25.13 -1.98 -13.13
C ARG A 3 26.09 -0.79 -12.89
N PHE A 4 25.58 0.34 -12.38
CA PHE A 4 26.38 1.54 -12.13
C PHE A 4 27.00 1.52 -10.72
N PHE A 5 26.25 1.00 -9.74
CA PHE A 5 26.72 0.84 -8.35
C PHE A 5 27.92 -0.11 -8.15
N PRO A 6 28.09 -1.23 -8.90
CA PRO A 6 29.29 -2.07 -8.73
C PRO A 6 30.57 -1.54 -9.41
N ALA A 7 30.47 -0.56 -10.32
CA ALA A 7 31.63 -0.01 -11.06
C ALA A 7 32.26 1.22 -10.40
N SER A 8 31.53 1.94 -9.54
CA SER A 8 32.06 3.08 -8.78
C SER A 8 32.77 2.58 -7.52
N ILE A 9 34.07 2.30 -7.64
CA ILE A 9 34.97 1.87 -6.56
C ILE A 9 34.95 2.82 -5.33
N ASP A 10 34.58 4.09 -5.50
CA ASP A 10 34.55 5.10 -4.44
C ASP A 10 33.41 4.97 -3.42
N PHE A 11 32.39 4.14 -3.67
CA PHE A 11 31.25 3.96 -2.75
C PHE A 11 31.33 2.71 -1.87
N ARG A 12 32.34 1.84 -2.05
CA ARG A 12 32.58 0.72 -1.13
C ARG A 12 33.02 1.27 0.23
N GLN A 13 32.36 0.86 1.31
CA GLN A 13 32.68 1.26 2.69
C GLN A 13 32.54 2.77 2.98
N LYS A 14 31.85 3.53 2.12
CA LYS A 14 31.48 4.91 2.46
C LYS A 14 30.25 4.85 3.36
N GLY A 15 30.39 5.41 4.56
CA GLY A 15 29.24 5.73 5.40
C GLY A 15 28.53 7.00 4.92
N PHE A 16 27.23 7.09 5.18
CA PHE A 16 26.41 8.28 4.89
C PHE A 16 25.49 8.58 6.07
N LEU A 17 25.61 9.79 6.61
CA LEU A 17 25.03 10.23 7.89
C LEU A 17 25.33 9.30 9.07
N TRP A 18 24.47 8.30 9.30
CA TRP A 18 24.54 7.34 10.41
C TRP A 18 24.81 5.90 9.94
N ALA A 19 24.71 5.63 8.63
CA ALA A 19 25.06 4.32 8.09
C ALA A 19 26.57 4.22 7.93
N THR A 20 27.15 3.12 8.43
CA THR A 20 28.59 2.84 8.37
C THR A 20 29.03 2.26 7.03
N ASP A 21 28.13 1.59 6.30
CA ASP A 21 28.36 1.10 4.95
C ASP A 21 27.06 1.15 4.12
N LEU A 22 27.16 1.66 2.89
CA LEU A 22 26.04 1.73 1.96
C LEU A 22 25.84 0.44 1.17
N THR A 23 26.86 -0.43 1.12
CA THR A 23 26.77 -1.73 0.43
C THR A 23 26.14 -2.83 1.28
N GLY A 24 26.26 -2.75 2.60
CA GLY A 24 25.59 -3.65 3.56
C GLY A 24 24.19 -3.19 3.98
N PHE A 25 23.55 -4.00 4.84
CA PHE A 25 22.35 -3.59 5.57
C PHE A 25 22.72 -2.60 6.67
N GLU A 26 21.81 -1.66 6.95
CA GLU A 26 22.04 -0.63 7.96
C GLU A 26 21.60 -1.14 9.35
N GLU A 27 22.55 -1.23 10.28
CA GLU A 27 22.29 -1.61 11.68
C GLU A 27 22.34 -0.38 12.58
N PHE A 28 21.22 0.34 12.71
CA PHE A 28 21.13 1.49 13.64
C PHE A 28 21.07 1.03 15.09
N ILE A 29 20.20 0.06 15.36
CA ILE A 29 20.03 -0.58 16.67
C ILE A 29 20.04 -2.08 16.47
N LYS A 30 20.88 -2.76 17.24
CA LYS A 30 20.89 -4.22 17.36
C LYS A 30 19.91 -4.65 18.45
N LEU A 31 18.97 -5.52 18.10
CA LEU A 31 18.06 -6.13 19.06
C LEU A 31 18.74 -7.35 19.69
N PRO A 32 18.64 -7.56 21.03
CA PRO A 32 19.19 -8.74 21.69
C PRO A 32 18.41 -10.03 21.41
N PHE A 33 17.30 -9.94 20.67
CA PHE A 33 16.46 -11.04 20.24
C PHE A 33 16.09 -10.86 18.76
N ASN A 34 15.84 -11.96 18.05
CA ASN A 34 15.45 -11.95 16.65
C ASN A 34 13.92 -11.93 16.52
N ILE A 35 13.36 -10.88 15.92
CA ILE A 35 11.92 -10.80 15.65
C ILE A 35 11.62 -11.53 14.34
N PRO A 36 10.70 -12.51 14.29
CA PRO A 36 10.28 -13.14 13.04
C PRO A 36 9.83 -12.07 12.02
N ILE A 37 10.26 -12.19 10.77
CA ILE A 37 9.99 -11.25 9.65
C ILE A 37 10.79 -9.93 9.73
N TYR A 38 11.03 -9.37 10.91
CA TYR A 38 11.72 -8.07 11.06
C TYR A 38 13.25 -8.19 11.18
N GLY A 39 13.74 -9.27 11.80
CA GLY A 39 15.17 -9.52 12.02
C GLY A 39 15.67 -9.08 13.42
N ALA A 40 16.98 -9.08 13.58
CA ALA A 40 17.68 -8.73 14.83
C ALA A 40 18.30 -7.32 14.81
N HIS A 41 17.98 -6.50 13.82
CA HIS A 41 18.44 -5.12 13.71
C HIS A 41 17.29 -4.21 13.27
N ILE A 42 17.44 -2.91 13.50
CA ILE A 42 16.54 -1.86 13.04
C ILE A 42 17.32 -0.98 12.05
N SER A 43 16.81 -0.85 10.83
CA SER A 43 17.24 0.15 9.85
C SER A 43 16.41 1.41 10.04
N LEU A 44 17.09 2.51 10.37
CA LEU A 44 16.48 3.83 10.48
C LEU A 44 16.01 4.32 9.10
N PHE A 45 16.74 4.02 8.01
CA PHE A 45 16.30 4.40 6.66
C PHE A 45 15.00 3.72 6.24
N ALA A 46 14.85 2.42 6.50
CA ALA A 46 13.61 1.70 6.22
C ALA A 46 12.44 2.30 7.01
N LEU A 47 12.66 2.62 8.29
CA LEU A 47 11.67 3.23 9.18
C LEU A 47 11.22 4.62 8.70
N LEU A 48 12.18 5.50 8.36
CA LEU A 48 11.87 6.82 7.79
C LEU A 48 11.12 6.72 6.46
N TRP A 49 11.48 5.75 5.61
CA TRP A 49 10.81 5.55 4.33
C TRP A 49 9.36 5.10 4.53
N GLY A 50 9.12 4.11 5.41
CA GLY A 50 7.79 3.63 5.76
C GLY A 50 6.90 4.73 6.37
N ILE A 51 7.44 5.50 7.33
CA ILE A 51 6.72 6.63 7.93
C ILE A 51 6.38 7.69 6.87
N SER A 52 7.31 7.98 5.95
CA SER A 52 7.07 8.94 4.87
C SER A 52 5.95 8.49 3.93
N LEU A 53 5.89 7.19 3.60
CA LEU A 53 4.78 6.63 2.81
C LEU A 53 3.45 6.77 3.53
N ILE A 54 3.39 6.45 4.83
CA ILE A 54 2.18 6.56 5.63
C ILE A 54 1.71 8.01 5.70
N ALA A 55 2.64 8.94 5.96
CA ALA A 55 2.34 10.38 6.03
C ALA A 55 1.86 10.93 4.67
N PHE A 56 2.47 10.49 3.57
CA PHE A 56 2.05 10.87 2.23
C PHE A 56 0.68 10.30 1.87
N SER A 57 0.44 9.02 2.15
CA SER A 57 -0.86 8.38 1.95
C SER A 57 -1.95 9.09 2.75
N TRP A 58 -1.64 9.47 4.00
CA TRP A 58 -2.55 10.25 4.83
C TRP A 58 -2.84 11.62 4.20
N TYR A 59 -1.81 12.34 3.72
CA TYR A 59 -1.97 13.63 3.06
C TYR A 59 -2.87 13.52 1.82
N MET A 60 -2.67 12.50 0.98
CA MET A 60 -3.45 12.24 -0.23
C MET A 60 -4.91 11.87 0.09
N MET A 61 -5.14 11.06 1.13
CA MET A 61 -6.49 10.61 1.47
C MET A 61 -7.38 11.70 2.08
N LYS A 62 -6.83 12.87 2.47
CA LYS A 62 -7.64 14.00 2.96
C LYS A 62 -8.56 14.58 1.90
N ASP A 63 -8.18 14.51 0.63
CA ASP A 63 -8.97 15.07 -0.47
C ASP A 63 -9.88 14.04 -1.15
N VAL A 64 -9.76 12.76 -0.78
CA VAL A 64 -10.53 11.67 -1.40
C VAL A 64 -11.77 11.37 -0.56
N ASP A 65 -12.95 11.59 -1.14
CA ASP A 65 -14.22 11.22 -0.52
C ASP A 65 -14.39 9.69 -0.51
N MET A 66 -14.13 9.10 0.67
CA MET A 66 -14.22 7.66 0.94
C MET A 66 -15.56 7.25 1.56
N SER A 67 -16.56 8.14 1.60
CA SER A 67 -17.85 7.93 2.27
C SER A 67 -18.68 6.72 1.79
N GLY A 68 -18.35 6.17 0.61
CA GLY A 68 -19.01 4.98 0.04
C GLY A 68 -18.20 3.68 0.09
N GLN A 69 -17.00 3.68 0.69
CA GLN A 69 -16.09 2.53 0.73
C GLN A 69 -16.13 1.84 2.11
N PRO A 70 -16.06 0.49 2.18
CA PRO A 70 -15.93 -0.22 3.45
C PRO A 70 -14.72 0.28 4.27
N PRO A 71 -14.88 0.52 5.59
CA PRO A 71 -13.79 1.02 6.45
C PRO A 71 -12.53 0.14 6.44
N ILE A 72 -12.69 -1.16 6.16
CA ILE A 72 -11.60 -2.14 6.05
C ILE A 72 -10.61 -1.74 4.95
N LEU A 73 -11.08 -1.25 3.80
CA LEU A 73 -10.22 -0.84 2.69
C LEU A 73 -9.40 0.40 3.04
N LYS A 74 -9.98 1.34 3.80
CA LYS A 74 -9.28 2.53 4.29
C LYS A 74 -8.11 2.16 5.20
N ASN A 75 -8.32 1.23 6.12
CA ASN A 75 -7.29 0.83 7.08
C ASN A 75 -6.19 0.00 6.41
N MET A 76 -6.55 -0.87 5.45
CA MET A 76 -5.59 -1.73 4.75
C MET A 76 -4.51 -0.92 3.99
N GLN A 77 -4.86 0.25 3.47
CA GLN A 77 -3.91 1.14 2.80
C GLN A 77 -2.80 1.68 3.72
N TYR A 78 -3.05 1.79 5.02
CA TYR A 78 -2.03 2.17 6.01
C TYR A 78 -1.22 0.98 6.51
N PHE A 79 -1.77 -0.23 6.49
CA PHE A 79 -1.05 -1.45 6.91
C PHE A 79 -0.02 -1.91 5.87
N THR A 80 -0.33 -1.80 4.59
CA THR A 80 0.60 -2.18 3.50
C THR A 80 2.00 -1.56 3.64
N PRO A 81 2.16 -0.23 3.79
CA PRO A 81 3.50 0.35 3.95
C PRO A 81 4.21 -0.09 5.22
N ILE A 82 3.49 -0.47 6.28
CA ILE A 82 4.08 -1.00 7.53
C ILE A 82 4.69 -2.39 7.27
N ILE A 83 3.98 -3.25 6.55
CA ILE A 83 4.48 -4.59 6.18
C ILE A 83 5.72 -4.47 5.29
N PHE A 84 5.67 -3.59 4.29
CA PHE A 84 6.83 -3.34 3.44
C PHE A 84 8.00 -2.76 4.23
N MET A 85 7.78 -1.82 5.14
CA MET A 85 8.82 -1.28 6.03
C MET A 85 9.54 -2.37 6.82
N VAL A 86 8.78 -3.31 7.40
CA VAL A 86 9.31 -4.45 8.16
C VAL A 86 10.16 -5.36 7.28
N MET A 87 9.70 -5.65 6.06
CA MET A 87 10.45 -6.48 5.11
C MET A 87 11.68 -5.77 4.54
N PHE A 88 11.57 -4.46 4.32
CA PHE A 88 12.64 -3.62 3.76
C PHE A 88 13.77 -3.34 4.77
N ASN A 89 13.52 -3.60 6.05
CA ASN A 89 14.49 -3.48 7.13
C ASN A 89 15.79 -4.26 6.86
N SER A 90 15.69 -5.44 6.23
CA SER A 90 16.84 -6.31 5.95
C SER A 90 17.51 -6.05 4.58
N TYR A 91 17.17 -4.96 3.89
CA TYR A 91 17.75 -4.61 2.59
C TYR A 91 19.00 -3.72 2.75
N ALA A 92 19.80 -3.64 1.67
CA ALA A 92 20.99 -2.79 1.65
C ALA A 92 20.64 -1.32 1.93
N ALA A 93 21.41 -0.67 2.79
CA ALA A 93 21.22 0.71 3.23
C ALA A 93 21.13 1.69 2.06
N GLY A 94 21.97 1.50 1.02
CA GLY A 94 21.95 2.31 -0.19
C GLY A 94 20.65 2.20 -0.99
N LEU A 95 20.02 1.01 -1.02
CA LEU A 95 18.73 0.84 -1.68
C LEU A 95 17.62 1.55 -0.89
N SER A 96 17.61 1.39 0.44
CA SER A 96 16.67 2.05 1.34
C SER A 96 16.77 3.57 1.26
N LEU A 97 18.00 4.10 1.23
CA LEU A 97 18.27 5.52 1.04
C LEU A 97 17.78 6.04 -0.31
N TYR A 98 18.03 5.30 -1.39
CA TYR A 98 17.55 5.66 -2.73
C TYR A 98 16.01 5.74 -2.77
N MET A 99 15.33 4.76 -2.19
CA MET A 99 13.86 4.71 -2.14
C MET A 99 13.29 5.84 -1.27
N LEU A 100 13.95 6.17 -0.15
CA LEU A 100 13.60 7.30 0.70
C LEU A 100 13.66 8.62 -0.07
N PHE A 101 14.80 8.89 -0.73
CA PHE A 101 15.00 10.15 -1.44
C PHE A 101 14.06 10.27 -2.66
N SER A 102 13.87 9.17 -3.40
CA SER A 102 12.92 9.09 -4.50
C SER A 102 11.48 9.38 -4.03
N ASN A 103 11.08 8.84 -2.88
CA ASN A 103 9.78 9.12 -2.29
C ASN A 103 9.64 10.60 -1.90
N PHE A 104 10.66 11.23 -1.31
CA PHE A 104 10.62 12.66 -1.03
C PHE A 104 10.52 13.52 -2.29
N LEU A 105 11.21 13.16 -3.36
CA LEU A 105 11.06 13.85 -4.65
C LEU A 105 9.64 13.70 -5.19
N ASN A 106 9.04 12.51 -5.10
CA ASN A 106 7.66 12.28 -5.52
C ASN A 106 6.65 13.10 -4.70
N ILE A 107 6.81 13.12 -3.37
CA ILE A 107 6.00 13.94 -2.46
C ILE A 107 6.17 15.42 -2.80
N GLY A 108 7.42 15.87 -2.98
CA GLY A 108 7.75 17.24 -3.35
C GLY A 108 7.10 17.65 -4.66
N GLN A 109 7.22 16.82 -5.71
CA GLN A 109 6.55 17.03 -6.99
C GLN A 109 5.02 17.11 -6.83
N THR A 110 4.43 16.22 -6.03
CA THR A 110 2.99 16.21 -5.77
C THR A 110 2.53 17.49 -5.07
N ILE A 111 3.25 17.93 -4.04
CA ILE A 111 2.94 19.16 -3.30
C ILE A 111 3.12 20.40 -4.18
N VAL A 112 4.21 20.48 -4.95
CA VAL A 112 4.46 21.60 -5.89
C VAL A 112 3.37 21.64 -6.95
N THR A 113 3.01 20.50 -7.54
CA THR A 113 1.94 20.46 -8.54
C THR A 113 0.62 20.91 -7.93
N LYS A 114 0.25 20.38 -6.76
CA LYS A 114 -1.01 20.71 -6.09
C LYS A 114 -1.06 22.18 -5.67
N ASN A 115 0.00 22.72 -5.06
CA ASN A 115 -0.06 24.05 -4.47
C ASN A 115 0.34 25.18 -5.43
N TYR A 116 1.23 24.93 -6.38
CA TYR A 116 1.78 25.95 -7.28
C TYR A 116 1.28 25.87 -8.72
N VAL A 117 0.94 24.67 -9.23
CA VAL A 117 0.51 24.50 -10.63
C VAL A 117 -1.02 24.49 -10.76
N ILE A 118 -1.73 23.99 -9.74
CA ILE A 118 -3.18 23.91 -9.74
C ILE A 118 -3.80 25.18 -9.15
N ASP A 119 -4.35 26.04 -10.01
CA ASP A 119 -5.17 27.18 -9.58
C ASP A 119 -6.50 26.70 -9.00
N HIS A 120 -6.53 26.62 -7.66
CA HIS A 120 -7.68 26.14 -6.90
C HIS A 120 -8.94 26.98 -7.15
N ASN A 121 -8.81 28.25 -7.54
CA ASN A 121 -9.97 29.11 -7.79
C ASN A 121 -10.65 28.77 -9.12
N LYS A 122 -9.87 28.43 -10.14
CA LYS A 122 -10.40 28.00 -11.43
C LYS A 122 -11.14 26.66 -11.31
N ILE A 123 -10.56 25.70 -10.60
CA ILE A 123 -11.20 24.40 -10.36
C ILE A 123 -12.48 24.54 -9.54
N ARG A 124 -12.49 25.38 -8.49
CA ARG A 124 -13.70 25.58 -7.67
C ARG A 124 -14.85 26.19 -8.48
N ARG A 125 -14.55 27.16 -9.36
CA ARG A 125 -15.53 27.74 -10.29
C ARG A 125 -16.10 26.70 -11.25
N GLU A 126 -15.23 25.92 -11.91
CA GLU A 126 -15.67 24.85 -12.81
C GLU A 126 -16.51 23.80 -12.05
N LEU A 127 -16.13 23.44 -10.82
CA LEU A 127 -16.87 22.48 -10.00
C LEU A 127 -18.26 23.00 -9.59
N GLU A 128 -18.38 24.28 -9.25
CA GLU A 128 -19.66 24.92 -8.95
C GLU A 128 -20.57 25.00 -10.18
N ASP A 129 -20.00 25.32 -11.34
CA ASP A 129 -20.72 25.37 -12.61
C ASP A 129 -21.17 23.97 -13.07
N TYR A 130 -20.36 22.93 -12.84
CA TYR A 130 -20.75 21.53 -13.05
C TYR A 130 -21.82 21.06 -12.05
N LYS A 131 -21.77 21.48 -10.78
CA LYS A 131 -22.81 21.16 -9.79
C LYS A 131 -24.16 21.81 -10.12
N LYS A 132 -24.16 22.97 -10.77
CA LYS A 132 -25.37 23.66 -11.25
C LYS A 132 -26.00 22.99 -12.48
N LYS A 133 -25.24 22.21 -13.26
CA LYS A 133 -25.81 21.43 -14.37
C LYS A 133 -26.70 20.31 -13.81
N PRO A 134 -27.97 20.19 -14.25
CA PRO A 134 -28.88 19.19 -13.71
C PRO A 134 -28.36 17.78 -14.01
N LYS A 135 -28.05 17.01 -12.97
CA LYS A 135 -27.67 15.60 -13.10
C LYS A 135 -28.83 14.83 -13.71
N ASN A 136 -28.63 14.23 -14.88
CA ASN A 136 -29.65 13.45 -15.57
C ASN A 136 -30.05 12.24 -14.70
N LYS A 137 -31.25 12.29 -14.12
CA LYS A 137 -31.78 11.29 -13.16
C LYS A 137 -31.73 9.86 -13.72
N ASN A 138 -31.84 9.70 -15.04
CA ASN A 138 -31.79 8.40 -15.70
C ASN A 138 -30.40 7.75 -15.67
N ALA A 139 -29.32 8.54 -15.74
CA ALA A 139 -27.96 8.01 -15.68
C ALA A 139 -27.59 7.59 -14.25
N LEU A 140 -28.00 8.39 -13.25
CA LEU A 140 -27.78 8.09 -11.84
C LEU A 140 -28.59 6.86 -11.38
N MET A 141 -29.81 6.71 -11.87
CA MET A 141 -30.64 5.53 -11.60
C MET A 141 -30.07 4.26 -12.25
N LYS A 142 -29.53 4.34 -13.48
CA LYS A 142 -28.81 3.21 -14.11
C LYS A 142 -27.57 2.79 -13.31
N LEU A 143 -26.76 3.74 -12.86
CA LEU A 143 -25.56 3.46 -12.06
C LEU A 143 -25.89 2.79 -10.71
N ASN A 144 -26.93 3.27 -10.02
CA ASN A 144 -27.39 2.67 -8.77
C ASN A 144 -27.94 1.25 -8.98
N LYS A 145 -28.63 1.02 -10.11
CA LYS A 145 -29.16 -0.30 -10.48
C LYS A 145 -28.01 -1.28 -10.79
N SER A 146 -26.98 -0.86 -11.51
CA SER A 146 -25.79 -1.68 -11.75
C SER A 146 -25.02 -2.01 -10.47
N ARG A 147 -24.75 -1.03 -9.58
CA ARG A 147 -24.09 -1.29 -8.27
C ARG A 147 -24.88 -2.27 -7.40
N SER A 148 -26.22 -2.18 -7.41
CA SER A 148 -27.06 -3.07 -6.60
C SER A 148 -27.16 -4.50 -7.16
N VAL A 149 -26.95 -4.70 -8.46
CA VAL A 149 -26.80 -6.04 -9.05
C VAL A 149 -25.45 -6.64 -8.67
N GLU A 150 -24.37 -5.88 -8.82
CA GLU A 150 -23.01 -6.34 -8.50
C GLU A 150 -22.84 -6.69 -7.01
N VAL A 151 -23.46 -5.91 -6.12
CA VAL A 151 -23.50 -6.22 -4.67
C VAL A 151 -24.33 -7.47 -4.36
N LYS A 152 -25.37 -7.77 -5.16
CA LYS A 152 -26.16 -9.01 -4.99
C LYS A 152 -25.40 -10.23 -5.50
N GLU A 153 -24.72 -10.12 -6.64
CA GLU A 153 -23.88 -11.19 -7.19
C GLU A 153 -22.71 -11.50 -6.24
N ALA A 154 -22.03 -10.47 -5.71
CA ALA A 154 -20.96 -10.65 -4.73
C ALA A 154 -21.44 -11.26 -3.39
N LYS A 155 -22.71 -11.05 -3.01
CA LYS A 155 -23.32 -11.70 -1.85
C LYS A 155 -23.67 -13.17 -2.14
N GLN A 156 -24.22 -13.47 -3.30
CA GLN A 156 -24.50 -14.85 -3.72
C GLN A 156 -23.21 -15.67 -3.83
N ILE A 157 -22.15 -15.13 -4.41
CA ILE A 157 -20.86 -15.83 -4.53
C ILE A 157 -20.28 -16.20 -3.15
N LYS A 158 -20.38 -15.28 -2.17
CA LYS A 158 -19.97 -15.55 -0.77
C LYS A 158 -20.87 -16.53 -0.03
N GLU A 159 -22.11 -16.72 -0.47
CA GLU A 159 -23.07 -17.65 0.13
C GLU A 159 -22.97 -19.05 -0.50
N ILE A 160 -22.36 -19.19 -1.69
CA ILE A 160 -22.13 -20.45 -2.41
C ILE A 160 -20.74 -21.07 -2.09
N GLU A 161 -19.75 -20.27 -1.67
CA GLU A 161 -18.44 -20.79 -1.22
C GLU A 161 -18.48 -21.70 0.03
N PRO A 162 -19.27 -21.47 1.10
CA PRO A 162 -19.26 -22.35 2.28
C PRO A 162 -19.90 -23.73 2.06
N THR A 163 -20.68 -23.93 0.98
CA THR A 163 -21.37 -25.20 0.71
C THR A 163 -20.50 -26.23 -0.02
N LYS A 164 -19.58 -25.80 -0.90
CA LYS A 164 -18.71 -26.73 -1.65
C LYS A 164 -17.65 -27.41 -0.77
N ASP A 165 -17.09 -26.70 0.21
CA ASP A 165 -16.13 -27.28 1.14
C ASP A 165 -16.79 -28.31 2.08
N THR A 166 -18.07 -28.12 2.41
CA THR A 166 -18.82 -29.04 3.28
C THR A 166 -19.27 -30.30 2.55
N GLU A 167 -19.57 -30.22 1.25
CA GLU A 167 -19.89 -31.39 0.42
C GLU A 167 -18.65 -32.23 0.11
N GLN A 168 -17.51 -31.61 -0.22
CA GLN A 168 -16.27 -32.34 -0.51
C GLN A 168 -15.66 -33.00 0.73
N VAL A 169 -15.79 -32.39 1.91
CA VAL A 169 -15.34 -33.02 3.17
C VAL A 169 -16.23 -34.21 3.55
N LYS A 170 -17.54 -34.14 3.30
CA LYS A 170 -18.45 -35.28 3.53
C LYS A 170 -18.22 -36.42 2.54
N GLU A 171 -17.95 -36.10 1.28
CA GLU A 171 -17.66 -37.11 0.24
C GLU A 171 -16.30 -37.78 0.50
N ALA A 172 -15.28 -37.03 0.91
CA ALA A 172 -13.99 -37.56 1.34
C ALA A 172 -14.09 -38.45 2.60
N GLN A 173 -14.86 -38.03 3.61
CA GLN A 173 -15.09 -38.84 4.82
C GLN A 173 -15.84 -40.15 4.52
N SER A 174 -16.79 -40.13 3.56
CA SER A 174 -17.50 -41.36 3.15
C SER A 174 -16.64 -42.36 2.39
N MET A 175 -15.58 -41.91 1.71
CA MET A 175 -14.67 -42.76 0.94
C MET A 175 -13.59 -43.41 1.81
N ASP A 176 -13.23 -42.80 2.93
CA ASP A 176 -12.27 -43.35 3.88
C ASP A 176 -12.91 -44.44 4.76
N ASP A 177 -14.18 -44.28 5.17
CA ASP A 177 -14.94 -45.30 5.91
C ASP A 177 -15.17 -46.60 5.11
N ILE A 178 -15.15 -46.54 3.78
CA ILE A 178 -15.31 -47.72 2.90
C ILE A 178 -13.99 -48.52 2.75
N LYS A 179 -12.84 -47.92 3.09
CA LYS A 179 -11.52 -48.57 2.96
C LYS A 179 -11.00 -49.20 4.25
N GLU A 180 -11.69 -49.03 5.37
CA GLU A 180 -11.32 -49.60 6.69
C GLU A 180 -12.09 -50.88 7.09
N VAL A 181 -12.82 -51.53 6.16
CA VAL A 181 -13.51 -52.82 6.39
C VAL A 181 -12.88 -53.95 5.57
#